data_AF-A0A7Y5GK42-F1
#
_entry.id   AF-A0A7Y5GK42-F1
#
_cell.length_a   1.000
_cell.length_b   1.000
_cell.length_c   1.000
_cell.angle_alpha   90.00
_cell.angle_beta   90.00
_cell.angle_gamma   90.00
#
_symmetry.space_group_name_H-M   'P 1'
#
loop_
_entity.id
_entity.type
_entity.pdbx_description
1 polymer ?
#
loop_
_entity_poly.entity_id
_entity_poly.type
_entity_poly.pdbx_seq_one_letter_code
_entity_poly.pdbx_strand_id
1 'polypeptide(L)'
;MRTQWIEKRKNDAVRTQMHYARRGILTEEMEYVARKERLSPESVREEVAKGRMIIPANINHPNLEPMCIGIASKCKINANIGNSATTSNIDEELEKLRYAVKYGSDTVMDLSTGGNIPAIRRAIIDNSPVPIGTVPIYEALTRVRRIEDLTPQVMLEVIEEQAAQGVDYMTIHAGVLVQHIPLTTRRVTGIVSRGGSILAEWMVKNHKQNFLYEHFDEICKIFQKHDVSFSLGDGLRPGSLADASDEAQFAELKTLGELTRRAWEYDVQVMIEGPGHIPMDQIQLQVEKERELCFDAPFYTLGPLVTDFAPGYDHITSAMGAAMIGWHGASMLCYV
;
A
#
# COMPACT_ATOMS: atom_id res chain seq x y z
N MET A 1 7.63 20.12 -10.22
CA MET A 1 7.31 21.12 -9.16
C MET A 1 8.19 20.93 -7.93
N ARG A 2 8.31 19.70 -7.43
CA ARG A 2 8.95 19.40 -6.14
C ARG A 2 10.48 19.52 -6.13
N THR A 3 11.14 19.59 -7.29
CA THR A 3 12.60 19.64 -7.41
C THR A 3 13.25 20.67 -6.48
N GLN A 4 12.69 21.88 -6.39
CA GLN A 4 13.22 22.93 -5.50
C GLN A 4 12.97 22.64 -4.02
N TRP A 5 11.86 21.98 -3.68
CA TRP A 5 11.51 21.64 -2.29
C TRP A 5 12.42 20.53 -1.77
N ILE A 6 12.65 19.51 -2.59
CA ILE A 6 13.56 18.40 -2.30
C ILE A 6 15.00 18.92 -2.13
N GLU A 7 15.45 19.82 -3.01
CA GLU A 7 16.81 20.37 -2.95
C GLU A 7 17.11 21.09 -1.63
N LYS A 8 16.14 21.81 -1.05
CA LYS A 8 16.30 22.49 0.25
C LYS A 8 16.62 21.53 1.40
N ARG A 9 16.14 20.29 1.30
CA ARG A 9 16.21 19.27 2.36
C ARG A 9 17.16 18.12 2.02
N LYS A 10 17.95 18.25 0.95
CA LYS A 10 18.80 17.16 0.45
C LYS A 10 19.81 16.64 1.47
N ASN A 11 20.27 17.50 2.38
CA ASN A 11 21.29 17.21 3.39
C ASN A 11 20.70 16.72 4.72
N ASP A 12 19.37 16.66 4.85
CA ASP A 12 18.74 16.14 6.06
C ASP A 12 18.94 14.62 6.15
N ALA A 13 19.25 14.13 7.35
CA ALA A 13 19.50 12.71 7.58
C ALA A 13 18.22 11.85 7.40
N VAL A 14 17.07 12.39 7.82
CA VAL A 14 15.75 11.78 7.67
C VAL A 14 14.86 12.76 6.92
N ARG A 15 14.21 12.28 5.87
CA ARG A 15 13.48 13.13 4.90
C ARG A 15 12.01 12.79 4.75
N THR A 16 11.45 12.04 5.71
CA THR A 16 10.05 11.64 5.66
C THR A 16 9.12 12.77 6.09
N GLN A 17 7.91 12.83 5.52
CA GLN A 17 6.91 13.79 5.98
C GLN A 17 6.58 13.61 7.47
N MET A 18 6.54 12.37 7.96
CA MET A 18 6.31 12.08 9.38
C MET A 18 7.41 12.68 10.28
N HIS A 19 8.68 12.57 9.88
CA HIS A 19 9.80 13.13 10.63
C HIS A 19 9.68 14.65 10.76
N TYR A 20 9.42 15.33 9.64
CA TYR A 20 9.22 16.79 9.64
C TYR A 20 8.01 17.18 10.49
N ALA A 21 6.90 16.46 10.32
CA ALA A 21 5.66 16.71 11.04
C ALA A 21 5.87 16.65 12.56
N ARG A 22 6.51 15.57 13.07
CA ARG A 22 6.77 15.38 14.51
C ARG A 22 7.67 16.44 15.12
N ARG A 23 8.49 17.08 14.31
CA ARG A 23 9.38 18.19 14.72
C ARG A 23 8.73 19.57 14.59
N GLY A 24 7.44 19.63 14.28
CA GLY A 24 6.71 20.89 14.12
C GLY A 24 7.06 21.64 12.82
N ILE A 25 7.66 20.96 11.84
CA ILE A 25 8.07 21.56 10.58
C ILE A 25 6.94 21.38 9.56
N LEU A 26 6.47 22.49 8.99
CA LEU A 26 5.57 22.50 7.84
C LEU A 26 6.39 22.42 6.55
N THR A 27 6.18 21.35 5.79
CA THR A 27 6.81 21.18 4.46
C THR A 27 5.94 21.79 3.37
N GLU A 28 6.53 22.06 2.21
CA GLU A 28 5.77 22.50 1.04
C GLU A 28 4.72 21.47 0.60
N GLU A 29 5.00 20.18 0.77
CA GLU A 29 4.02 19.11 0.54
C GLU A 29 2.79 19.25 1.46
N MET A 30 2.99 19.48 2.76
CA MET A 30 1.87 19.67 3.71
C MET A 30 1.06 20.92 3.38
N GLU A 31 1.71 22.03 3.03
CA GLU A 31 1.02 23.25 2.61
C GLU A 31 0.23 23.06 1.30
N TYR A 32 0.80 22.32 0.35
CA TYR A 32 0.15 22.01 -0.92
C TYR A 32 -1.12 21.19 -0.69
N VAL A 33 -1.01 20.11 0.09
CA VAL A 33 -2.13 19.26 0.47
C VAL A 33 -3.21 20.05 1.21
N ALA A 34 -2.82 20.86 2.20
CA ALA A 34 -3.75 21.66 2.99
C ALA A 34 -4.62 22.58 2.10
N ARG A 35 -4.00 23.23 1.10
CA ARG A 35 -4.75 24.03 0.11
C ARG A 35 -5.69 23.18 -0.73
N LYS A 36 -5.23 22.01 -1.20
CA LYS A 36 -6.03 21.09 -2.06
C LYS A 36 -7.24 20.53 -1.32
N GLU A 37 -7.08 20.19 -0.04
CA GLU A 37 -8.13 19.64 0.82
C GLU A 37 -8.98 20.70 1.52
N ARG A 38 -8.60 21.99 1.45
CA ARG A 38 -9.20 23.10 2.21
C ARG A 38 -9.11 22.90 3.73
N LEU A 39 -7.97 22.37 4.19
CA LEU A 39 -7.61 22.19 5.59
C LEU A 39 -6.56 23.24 6.00
N SER A 40 -6.38 23.45 7.30
CA SER A 40 -5.21 24.20 7.79
C SER A 40 -3.93 23.38 7.62
N PRO A 41 -2.80 24.00 7.21
CA PRO A 41 -1.51 23.33 7.16
C PRO A 41 -1.13 22.65 8.47
N GLU A 42 -1.45 23.30 9.60
CA GLU A 42 -1.19 22.75 10.93
C GLU A 42 -1.98 21.47 11.21
N SER A 43 -3.23 21.38 10.75
CA SER A 43 -4.02 20.15 10.90
C SER A 43 -3.45 19.00 10.07
N VAL A 44 -2.98 19.27 8.85
CA VAL A 44 -2.29 18.28 8.03
C VAL A 44 -1.02 17.80 8.74
N ARG A 45 -0.19 18.72 9.23
CA ARG A 45 1.03 18.40 9.99
C ARG A 45 0.71 17.54 11.22
N GLU A 46 -0.30 17.90 12.00
CA GLU A 46 -0.69 17.15 13.18
C GLU A 46 -1.15 15.73 12.86
N GLU A 47 -1.99 15.55 11.84
CA GLU A 47 -2.48 14.23 11.44
C GLU A 47 -1.34 13.34 10.91
N VAL A 48 -0.39 13.93 10.15
CA VAL A 48 0.82 13.23 9.71
C VAL A 48 1.74 12.87 10.89
N ALA A 49 1.92 13.77 11.86
CA ALA A 49 2.75 13.51 13.04
C ALA A 49 2.17 12.38 13.92
N LYS A 50 0.84 12.32 14.03
CA LYS A 50 0.09 11.29 14.76
C LYS A 50 0.01 9.97 14.00
N GLY A 51 0.40 9.94 12.73
CA GLY A 51 0.32 8.75 11.87
C GLY A 51 -1.09 8.43 11.35
N ARG A 52 -2.05 9.35 11.51
CA ARG A 52 -3.45 9.22 11.05
C ARG A 52 -3.66 9.77 9.63
N MET A 53 -2.60 10.28 9.04
CA MET A 53 -2.52 10.74 7.66
C MET A 53 -1.12 10.47 7.12
N ILE A 54 -1.04 10.10 5.84
CA ILE A 54 0.22 10.02 5.10
C ILE A 54 0.19 10.94 3.88
N ILE A 55 1.37 11.32 3.42
CA ILE A 55 1.62 12.02 2.16
C ILE A 55 2.69 11.17 1.43
N PRO A 56 2.29 10.21 0.59
CA PRO A 56 3.22 9.33 -0.12
C PRO A 56 3.93 10.15 -1.19
N ALA A 57 5.17 10.54 -0.91
CA ALA A 57 5.87 11.55 -1.69
C ALA A 57 7.37 11.29 -1.72
N ASN A 58 7.77 10.19 -2.35
CA ASN A 58 9.17 9.82 -2.46
C ASN A 58 9.98 10.97 -3.07
N ILE A 59 11.15 11.24 -2.49
CA ILE A 59 12.04 12.32 -2.93
C ILE A 59 12.50 12.17 -4.39
N ASN A 60 12.47 10.95 -4.94
CA ASN A 60 12.85 10.64 -6.31
C ASN A 60 11.67 10.76 -7.31
N HIS A 61 10.50 11.21 -6.85
CA HIS A 61 9.33 11.46 -7.70
C HIS A 61 9.01 12.97 -7.81
N PRO A 62 9.80 13.75 -8.58
CA PRO A 62 9.72 15.21 -8.60
C PRO A 62 8.49 15.78 -9.35
N ASN A 63 7.86 14.96 -10.19
CA ASN A 63 6.69 15.29 -11.00
C ASN A 63 5.37 15.17 -10.23
N LEU A 64 5.39 14.51 -9.07
CA LEU A 64 4.26 14.35 -8.17
C LEU A 64 3.64 15.70 -7.77
N GLU A 65 2.33 15.78 -7.90
CA GLU A 65 1.46 16.75 -7.24
C GLU A 65 1.01 16.17 -5.89
N PRO A 66 1.53 16.67 -4.74
CA PRO A 66 1.26 16.04 -3.46
C PRO A 66 -0.22 15.89 -3.12
N MET A 67 -0.56 14.78 -2.50
CA MET A 67 -1.88 14.46 -1.97
C MET A 67 -1.71 13.79 -0.61
N CYS A 68 -2.77 13.74 0.20
CA CYS A 68 -2.76 12.99 1.46
C CYS A 68 -3.81 11.90 1.50
N ILE A 69 -3.55 10.89 2.33
CA ILE A 69 -4.45 9.79 2.62
C ILE A 69 -4.66 9.77 4.13
N GLY A 70 -5.90 9.98 4.58
CA GLY A 70 -6.27 9.97 6.00
C GLY A 70 -7.71 10.44 6.20
N ILE A 71 -8.33 9.99 7.29
CA ILE A 71 -9.78 10.17 7.56
C ILE A 71 -10.22 11.64 7.68
N ALA A 72 -9.29 12.54 8.01
CA ALA A 72 -9.53 13.99 8.09
C ALA A 72 -9.57 14.69 6.71
N SER A 73 -9.27 13.96 5.63
CA SER A 73 -9.28 14.46 4.25
C SER A 73 -10.36 13.77 3.42
N LYS A 74 -10.55 14.16 2.16
CA LYS A 74 -11.44 13.41 1.25
C LYS A 74 -10.99 11.95 1.14
N CYS A 75 -11.93 11.00 1.10
CA CYS A 75 -11.61 9.62 0.77
C CYS A 75 -10.99 9.55 -0.63
N LYS A 76 -9.88 8.81 -0.74
CA LYS A 76 -9.08 8.71 -1.98
C LYS A 76 -9.40 7.44 -2.74
N ILE A 77 -9.08 7.41 -4.03
CA ILE A 77 -9.21 6.21 -4.85
C ILE A 77 -7.88 5.83 -5.52
N ASN A 78 -7.62 4.52 -5.63
CA ASN A 78 -6.47 3.97 -6.34
C ASN A 78 -6.92 3.15 -7.54
N ALA A 79 -6.23 3.29 -8.67
CA ALA A 79 -6.35 2.42 -9.83
C ALA A 79 -5.12 1.52 -9.97
N ASN A 80 -5.33 0.23 -10.22
CA ASN A 80 -4.26 -0.71 -10.53
C ASN A 80 -4.04 -0.81 -12.03
N ILE A 81 -2.82 -0.65 -12.48
CA ILE A 81 -2.39 -0.92 -13.85
C ILE A 81 -1.24 -1.92 -13.82
N GLY A 82 -0.61 -2.17 -14.96
CA GLY A 82 0.53 -3.06 -15.06
C GLY A 82 0.40 -4.06 -16.20
N ASN A 83 1.55 -4.48 -16.72
CA ASN A 83 1.63 -5.49 -17.76
C ASN A 83 1.50 -6.92 -17.20
N SER A 84 1.20 -7.85 -18.10
CA SER A 84 1.23 -9.28 -17.80
C SER A 84 2.26 -9.99 -18.68
N ALA A 85 2.54 -11.25 -18.41
CA ALA A 85 3.41 -12.06 -19.27
C ALA A 85 2.88 -12.20 -20.71
N THR A 86 1.61 -11.91 -20.96
CA THR A 86 0.93 -12.12 -22.25
C THR A 86 0.54 -10.84 -22.97
N THR A 87 0.50 -9.69 -22.29
CA THR A 87 -0.07 -8.44 -22.82
C THR A 87 0.58 -7.20 -22.24
N SER A 88 0.47 -6.10 -22.99
CA SER A 88 0.87 -4.73 -22.66
C SER A 88 2.36 -4.39 -22.76
N ASN A 89 2.60 -3.19 -23.26
CA ASN A 89 3.91 -2.55 -23.44
C ASN A 89 3.91 -1.18 -22.74
N ILE A 90 5.03 -0.46 -22.81
CA ILE A 90 5.19 0.85 -22.15
C ILE A 90 4.10 1.84 -22.59
N ASP A 91 3.80 1.94 -23.89
CA ASP A 91 2.84 2.93 -24.41
C ASP A 91 1.42 2.65 -23.92
N GLU A 92 1.04 1.37 -23.87
CA GLU A 92 -0.27 0.93 -23.33
C GLU A 92 -0.38 1.23 -21.84
N GLU A 93 0.66 0.98 -21.04
CA GLU A 93 0.63 1.32 -19.61
C GLU A 93 0.59 2.82 -19.35
N LEU A 94 1.29 3.62 -20.16
CA LEU A 94 1.21 5.08 -20.09
C LEU A 94 -0.17 5.59 -20.52
N GLU A 95 -0.84 4.94 -21.47
CA GLU A 95 -2.22 5.24 -21.82
C GLU A 95 -3.17 4.94 -20.65
N LYS A 96 -3.03 3.79 -20.00
CA LYS A 96 -3.83 3.45 -18.80
C LYS A 96 -3.60 4.44 -17.66
N LEU A 97 -2.36 4.82 -17.38
CA LEU A 97 -2.02 5.86 -16.40
C LEU A 97 -2.76 7.17 -16.70
N ARG A 98 -2.67 7.64 -17.95
CA ARG A 98 -3.35 8.88 -18.39
C ARG A 98 -4.87 8.79 -18.20
N TYR A 99 -5.48 7.66 -18.55
CA TYR A 99 -6.92 7.47 -18.34
C TYR A 99 -7.30 7.43 -16.87
N ALA A 100 -6.56 6.69 -16.05
CA ALA A 100 -6.82 6.60 -14.61
C ALA A 100 -6.81 7.99 -13.97
N VAL A 101 -5.76 8.78 -14.23
CA VAL A 101 -5.65 10.15 -13.71
C VAL A 101 -6.76 11.05 -14.27
N LYS A 102 -7.03 10.98 -15.58
CA LYS A 102 -8.09 11.78 -16.24
C LYS A 102 -9.47 11.55 -15.61
N TYR A 103 -9.78 10.32 -15.20
CA TYR A 103 -11.06 9.96 -14.60
C TYR A 103 -11.07 10.05 -13.06
N GLY A 104 -9.99 10.55 -12.46
CA GLY A 104 -9.98 10.96 -11.05
C GLY A 104 -9.25 10.02 -10.11
N SER A 105 -8.42 9.09 -10.59
CA SER A 105 -7.58 8.28 -9.71
C SER A 105 -6.62 9.16 -8.91
N ASP A 106 -6.65 9.06 -7.58
CA ASP A 106 -5.81 9.86 -6.70
C ASP A 106 -4.40 9.26 -6.53
N THR A 107 -4.28 7.94 -6.66
CA THR A 107 -3.00 7.20 -6.78
C THR A 107 -3.12 6.13 -7.86
N VAL A 108 -1.98 5.60 -8.31
CA VAL A 108 -1.96 4.47 -9.24
C VAL A 108 -0.95 3.44 -8.76
N MET A 109 -1.25 2.14 -8.86
CA MET A 109 -0.28 1.08 -8.61
C MET A 109 0.17 0.42 -9.91
N ASP A 110 1.49 0.27 -10.07
CA ASP A 110 2.06 -0.60 -11.10
C ASP A 110 2.20 -2.02 -10.55
N LEU A 111 1.30 -2.91 -10.98
CA LEU A 111 1.26 -4.33 -10.60
C LEU A 111 1.83 -5.23 -11.70
N SER A 112 2.69 -4.67 -12.56
CA SER A 112 3.36 -5.38 -13.65
C SER A 112 4.03 -6.68 -13.18
N THR A 113 3.75 -7.77 -13.89
CA THR A 113 4.41 -9.08 -13.66
C THR A 113 5.01 -9.67 -14.93
N GLY A 114 5.01 -8.91 -16.03
CA GLY A 114 5.53 -9.34 -17.33
C GLY A 114 7.02 -9.04 -17.51
N GLY A 115 7.45 -8.98 -18.78
CA GLY A 115 8.82 -8.59 -19.11
C GLY A 115 9.08 -7.11 -18.87
N ASN A 116 10.33 -6.77 -18.58
CA ASN A 116 10.85 -5.40 -18.50
C ASN A 116 10.15 -4.47 -17.48
N ILE A 117 9.74 -5.04 -16.34
CA ILE A 117 9.10 -4.32 -15.21
C ILE A 117 9.86 -3.02 -14.85
N PRO A 118 11.21 -3.01 -14.69
CA PRO A 118 11.90 -1.79 -14.26
C PRO A 118 11.78 -0.62 -15.25
N ALA A 119 11.74 -0.89 -16.55
CA ALA A 119 11.62 0.15 -17.58
C ALA A 119 10.19 0.68 -17.69
N ILE A 120 9.20 -0.20 -17.61
CA ILE A 120 7.78 0.18 -17.60
C ILE A 120 7.50 1.07 -16.39
N ARG A 121 7.90 0.64 -15.20
CA ARG A 121 7.72 1.41 -13.97
C ARG A 121 8.43 2.77 -14.02
N ARG A 122 9.66 2.81 -14.52
CA ARG A 122 10.40 4.07 -14.74
C ARG A 122 9.59 5.02 -15.60
N ALA A 123 9.06 4.54 -16.74
CA ALA A 123 8.26 5.37 -17.63
C ALA A 123 6.97 5.87 -16.97
N ILE A 124 6.30 5.02 -16.19
CA ILE A 124 5.10 5.38 -15.41
C ILE A 124 5.43 6.49 -14.41
N ILE A 125 6.46 6.32 -13.58
CA ILE A 125 6.87 7.31 -12.56
C ILE A 125 7.24 8.64 -13.24
N ASP A 126 8.01 8.60 -14.32
CA ASP A 126 8.45 9.82 -15.00
C ASP A 126 7.27 10.62 -15.60
N ASN A 127 6.14 9.97 -15.88
CA ASN A 127 4.94 10.60 -16.46
C ASN A 127 3.77 10.76 -15.49
N SER A 128 3.89 10.32 -14.23
CA SER A 128 2.80 10.37 -13.27
C SER A 128 2.77 11.68 -12.50
N PRO A 129 1.62 12.39 -12.43
CA PRO A 129 1.43 13.48 -11.49
C PRO A 129 0.89 13.00 -10.13
N VAL A 130 0.52 11.72 -10.00
CA VAL A 130 -0.05 11.12 -8.78
C VAL A 130 0.90 10.09 -8.17
N PRO A 131 0.78 9.76 -6.86
CA PRO A 131 1.63 8.76 -6.24
C PRO A 131 1.57 7.41 -6.94
N ILE A 132 2.73 6.78 -7.11
CA ILE A 132 2.87 5.45 -7.70
C ILE A 132 3.18 4.42 -6.60
N GLY A 133 2.32 3.41 -6.50
CA GLY A 133 2.51 2.26 -5.62
C GLY A 133 2.99 1.00 -6.36
N THR A 134 3.59 0.07 -5.63
CA THR A 134 3.99 -1.24 -6.16
C THR A 134 3.82 -2.36 -5.14
N VAL A 135 3.99 -3.61 -5.58
CA VAL A 135 4.14 -4.78 -4.70
C VAL A 135 5.50 -5.43 -5.00
N PRO A 136 6.59 -5.10 -4.27
CA PRO A 136 7.95 -5.49 -4.63
C PRO A 136 8.19 -7.00 -4.82
N ILE A 137 7.46 -7.85 -4.08
CA ILE A 137 7.57 -9.31 -4.18
C ILE A 137 7.26 -9.84 -5.59
N TYR A 138 6.47 -9.12 -6.39
CA TYR A 138 6.14 -9.53 -7.76
C TYR A 138 7.37 -9.46 -8.66
N GLU A 139 8.15 -8.39 -8.58
CA GLU A 139 9.39 -8.28 -9.34
C GLU A 139 10.46 -9.21 -8.78
N ALA A 140 10.60 -9.32 -7.46
CA ALA A 140 11.58 -10.23 -6.87
C ALA A 140 11.37 -11.69 -7.29
N LEU A 141 10.11 -12.11 -7.44
CA LEU A 141 9.79 -13.44 -7.95
C LEU A 141 10.31 -13.66 -9.38
N THR A 142 10.38 -12.62 -10.21
CA THR A 142 10.95 -12.72 -11.57
C THR A 142 12.47 -12.86 -11.58
N ARG A 143 13.15 -12.55 -10.47
CA ARG A 143 14.61 -12.67 -10.32
C ARG A 143 15.07 -14.06 -9.88
N VAL A 144 14.13 -14.93 -9.53
CA VAL A 144 14.40 -16.30 -9.07
C VAL A 144 13.68 -17.32 -9.94
N ARG A 145 14.12 -18.57 -9.90
CA ARG A 145 13.51 -19.66 -10.69
C ARG A 145 12.33 -20.32 -9.98
N ARG A 146 12.44 -20.46 -8.65
CA ARG A 146 11.43 -21.08 -7.80
C ARG A 146 11.16 -20.17 -6.62
N ILE A 147 9.96 -20.26 -6.07
CA ILE A 147 9.56 -19.46 -4.91
C ILE A 147 10.55 -19.67 -3.77
N GLU A 148 10.92 -20.91 -3.45
CA GLU A 148 11.84 -21.23 -2.36
C GLU A 148 13.24 -20.59 -2.49
N ASP A 149 13.63 -20.16 -3.70
CA ASP A 149 14.92 -19.51 -3.97
C ASP A 149 14.90 -18.00 -3.65
N LEU A 150 13.75 -17.41 -3.28
CA LEU A 150 13.69 -16.04 -2.78
C LEU A 150 14.52 -15.89 -1.50
N THR A 151 15.31 -14.82 -1.44
CA THR A 151 16.13 -14.48 -0.27
C THR A 151 15.81 -13.08 0.24
N PRO A 152 16.07 -12.79 1.53
CA PRO A 152 15.96 -11.44 2.06
C PRO A 152 16.77 -10.42 1.25
N GLN A 153 17.96 -10.81 0.77
CA GLN A 153 18.85 -9.95 -0.01
C GLN A 153 18.21 -9.52 -1.33
N VAL A 154 17.68 -10.46 -2.12
CA VAL A 154 16.98 -10.14 -3.38
C VAL A 154 15.80 -9.20 -3.14
N MET A 155 15.08 -9.40 -2.03
CA MET A 155 13.94 -8.56 -1.68
C MET A 155 14.34 -7.15 -1.28
N LEU A 156 15.36 -7.01 -0.44
CA LEU A 156 15.90 -5.71 -0.04
C LEU A 156 16.49 -4.94 -1.24
N GLU A 157 17.17 -5.64 -2.15
CA GLU A 157 17.66 -5.07 -3.41
C GLU A 157 16.52 -4.52 -4.26
N VAL A 158 15.46 -5.31 -4.49
CA VAL A 158 14.28 -4.88 -5.26
C VAL A 158 13.62 -3.67 -4.60
N ILE A 159 13.46 -3.69 -3.28
CA ILE A 159 12.86 -2.59 -2.53
C ILE A 159 13.70 -1.30 -2.68
N GLU A 160 15.01 -1.36 -2.48
CA GLU A 160 15.90 -0.21 -2.63
C GLU A 160 15.91 0.31 -4.08
N GLU A 161 15.94 -0.58 -5.06
CA GLU A 161 15.88 -0.19 -6.47
C GLU A 161 14.58 0.55 -6.79
N GLN A 162 13.43 0.04 -6.37
CA GLN A 162 12.14 0.69 -6.58
C GLN A 162 12.04 2.04 -5.84
N ALA A 163 12.58 2.13 -4.63
CA ALA A 163 12.65 3.38 -3.87
C ALA A 163 13.56 4.41 -4.58
N ALA A 164 14.69 3.98 -5.12
CA ALA A 164 15.58 4.80 -5.95
C ALA A 164 14.91 5.24 -7.27
N GLN A 165 13.94 4.47 -7.77
CA GLN A 165 13.14 4.88 -8.91
C GLN A 165 12.11 5.96 -8.60
N GLY A 166 11.65 6.10 -7.36
CA GLY A 166 10.61 7.08 -7.01
C GLY A 166 9.24 6.48 -6.80
N VAL A 167 9.15 5.17 -6.50
CA VAL A 167 7.90 4.58 -5.98
C VAL A 167 7.55 5.24 -4.65
N ASP A 168 6.32 5.75 -4.50
CA ASP A 168 5.90 6.54 -3.35
C ASP A 168 5.43 5.70 -2.17
N TYR A 169 4.87 4.53 -2.45
CA TYR A 169 4.49 3.57 -1.43
C TYR A 169 4.61 2.14 -1.93
N MET A 170 4.81 1.20 -1.00
CA MET A 170 4.96 -0.21 -1.35
C MET A 170 4.08 -1.08 -0.47
N THR A 171 3.37 -2.01 -1.12
CA THR A 171 2.66 -3.08 -0.44
C THR A 171 3.62 -4.14 0.04
N ILE A 172 3.81 -4.20 1.36
CA ILE A 172 4.70 -5.16 2.04
C ILE A 172 3.86 -6.09 2.90
N HIS A 173 3.80 -7.36 2.51
CA HIS A 173 3.01 -8.40 3.19
C HIS A 173 3.78 -8.99 4.38
N ALA A 174 4.27 -8.13 5.28
CA ALA A 174 5.03 -8.55 6.46
C ALA A 174 4.14 -9.11 7.59
N GLY A 175 2.81 -8.94 7.50
CA GLY A 175 1.84 -9.50 8.47
C GLY A 175 1.52 -10.99 8.30
N VAL A 176 1.89 -11.58 7.15
CA VAL A 176 1.69 -13.01 6.90
C VAL A 176 2.74 -13.79 7.67
N LEU A 177 2.38 -14.33 8.83
CA LEU A 177 3.30 -15.10 9.68
C LEU A 177 3.07 -16.60 9.53
N VAL A 178 4.11 -17.40 9.76
CA VAL A 178 4.04 -18.86 9.61
C VAL A 178 2.94 -19.49 10.47
N GLN A 179 2.70 -18.95 11.67
CA GLN A 179 1.64 -19.40 12.57
C GLN A 179 0.22 -19.04 12.11
N HIS A 180 0.06 -18.11 11.16
CA HIS A 180 -1.24 -17.75 10.60
C HIS A 180 -1.67 -18.69 9.46
N ILE A 181 -0.73 -19.32 8.76
CA ILE A 181 -1.02 -20.18 7.60
C ILE A 181 -2.01 -21.32 7.94
N PRO A 182 -1.89 -22.04 9.08
CA PRO A 182 -2.85 -23.08 9.43
C PRO A 182 -4.29 -22.57 9.60
N LEU A 183 -4.49 -21.30 9.95
CA LEU A 183 -5.81 -20.70 10.14
C LEU A 183 -6.61 -20.64 8.82
N THR A 184 -5.93 -20.57 7.67
CA THR A 184 -6.58 -20.49 6.36
C THR A 184 -6.97 -21.86 5.79
N THR A 185 -6.63 -22.97 6.46
CA THR A 185 -6.87 -24.33 5.95
C THR A 185 -8.34 -24.70 5.79
N ARG A 186 -9.23 -24.00 6.52
CA ARG A 186 -10.69 -24.21 6.48
C ARG A 186 -11.43 -23.20 5.60
N ARG A 187 -10.71 -22.25 4.98
CA ARG A 187 -11.33 -21.26 4.11
C ARG A 187 -11.88 -21.89 2.84
N VAL A 188 -12.93 -21.30 2.31
CA VAL A 188 -13.55 -21.68 1.04
C VAL A 188 -12.64 -21.32 -0.14
N THR A 189 -12.04 -20.12 -0.13
CA THR A 189 -11.16 -19.65 -1.23
C THR A 189 -9.69 -19.55 -0.84
N GLY A 190 -9.32 -19.95 0.38
CA GLY A 190 -7.93 -20.02 0.83
C GLY A 190 -7.26 -18.65 0.95
N ILE A 191 -6.04 -18.54 0.44
CA ILE A 191 -5.29 -17.28 0.39
C ILE A 191 -5.38 -16.70 -1.02
N VAL A 192 -6.18 -15.64 -1.19
CA VAL A 192 -6.39 -14.98 -2.49
C VAL A 192 -5.43 -13.84 -2.78
N SER A 193 -4.69 -13.36 -1.78
CA SER A 193 -3.62 -12.39 -2.03
C SER A 193 -2.48 -13.07 -2.77
N ARG A 194 -2.08 -12.51 -3.91
CA ARG A 194 -0.92 -13.00 -4.67
C ARG A 194 0.37 -12.88 -3.87
N GLY A 195 0.61 -11.73 -3.22
CA GLY A 195 1.78 -11.54 -2.38
C GLY A 195 1.75 -12.43 -1.14
N GLY A 196 0.57 -12.56 -0.51
CA GLY A 196 0.37 -13.42 0.64
C GLY A 196 0.58 -14.92 0.33
N SER A 197 0.08 -15.41 -0.81
CA SER A 197 0.25 -16.81 -1.21
C SER A 197 1.70 -17.15 -1.57
N ILE A 198 2.43 -16.24 -2.23
CA ILE A 198 3.87 -16.40 -2.49
C ILE A 198 4.65 -16.60 -1.18
N LEU A 199 4.37 -15.75 -0.18
CA LEU A 199 5.07 -15.83 1.12
C LEU A 199 4.65 -17.04 1.94
N ALA A 200 3.37 -17.41 1.92
CA ALA A 200 2.89 -18.64 2.56
C ALA A 200 3.58 -19.87 1.98
N GLU A 201 3.66 -19.99 0.65
CA GLU A 201 4.38 -21.07 -0.02
C GLU A 201 5.88 -21.06 0.32
N TRP A 202 6.51 -19.88 0.29
CA TRP A 202 7.92 -19.73 0.65
C TRP A 202 8.22 -20.22 2.07
N MET A 203 7.40 -19.81 3.04
CA MET A 203 7.56 -20.20 4.45
C MET A 203 7.37 -21.71 4.64
N VAL A 204 6.39 -22.31 3.99
CA VAL A 204 6.14 -23.77 4.06
C VAL A 204 7.31 -24.55 3.48
N LYS A 205 7.83 -24.16 2.31
CA LYS A 205 8.94 -24.86 1.65
C LYS A 205 10.27 -24.70 2.38
N ASN A 206 10.50 -23.55 3.00
CA ASN A 206 11.76 -23.26 3.69
C ASN A 206 11.73 -23.56 5.19
N HIS A 207 10.55 -23.84 5.77
CA HIS A 207 10.35 -23.99 7.22
C HIS A 207 10.88 -22.80 8.03
N LYS A 208 10.62 -21.58 7.55
CA LYS A 208 11.11 -20.32 8.15
C LYS A 208 9.97 -19.32 8.34
N GLN A 209 10.20 -18.34 9.22
CA GLN A 209 9.32 -17.19 9.34
C GLN A 209 9.44 -16.29 8.11
N ASN A 210 8.40 -15.50 7.84
CA ASN A 210 8.37 -14.49 6.78
C ASN A 210 9.57 -13.55 6.88
N PHE A 211 10.45 -13.58 5.87
CA PHE A 211 11.64 -12.74 5.85
C PHE A 211 11.33 -11.24 5.84
N LEU A 212 10.16 -10.80 5.35
CA LEU A 212 9.75 -9.39 5.40
C LEU A 212 9.48 -8.93 6.84
N TYR A 213 8.98 -9.84 7.68
CA TYR A 213 8.77 -9.60 9.10
C TYR A 213 10.10 -9.59 9.86
N GLU A 214 10.97 -10.57 9.58
CA GLU A 214 12.28 -10.69 10.24
C GLU A 214 13.21 -9.51 9.89
N HIS A 215 13.13 -8.99 8.66
CA HIS A 215 13.95 -7.89 8.15
C HIS A 215 13.21 -6.56 8.05
N PHE A 216 12.15 -6.37 8.85
CA PHE A 216 11.30 -5.19 8.77
C PHE A 216 12.06 -3.88 9.07
N ASP A 217 13.02 -3.92 9.98
CA ASP A 217 13.82 -2.75 10.37
C ASP A 217 14.78 -2.31 9.25
N GLU A 218 15.31 -3.25 8.46
CA GLU A 218 16.09 -2.93 7.26
C GLU A 218 15.21 -2.23 6.20
N ILE A 219 13.98 -2.71 6.01
CA ILE A 219 13.02 -2.07 5.09
C ILE A 219 12.67 -0.66 5.57
N CYS A 220 12.46 -0.46 6.87
CA CYS A 220 12.20 0.86 7.46
C CYS A 220 13.34 1.84 7.15
N LYS A 221 14.61 1.42 7.24
CA LYS A 221 15.77 2.28 6.92
C LYS A 221 15.79 2.70 5.44
N ILE A 222 15.43 1.79 4.53
CA ILE A 222 15.30 2.11 3.10
C ILE A 222 14.18 3.14 2.90
N PHE A 223 13.01 2.91 3.49
CA PHE A 223 11.85 3.79 3.32
C PHE A 223 12.12 5.17 3.91
N GLN A 224 12.77 5.24 5.08
CA GLN A 224 13.19 6.49 5.73
C GLN A 224 14.13 7.33 4.85
N LYS A 225 15.05 6.68 4.13
CA LYS A 225 16.00 7.36 3.23
C LYS A 225 15.30 8.05 2.05
N HIS A 226 14.22 7.46 1.56
CA HIS A 226 13.54 7.87 0.31
C HIS A 226 12.18 8.54 0.51
N ASP A 227 11.62 8.53 1.72
CA ASP A 227 10.23 8.89 2.00
C ASP A 227 9.21 8.01 1.25
N VAL A 228 9.47 6.70 1.23
CA VAL A 228 8.50 5.69 0.79
C VAL A 228 7.55 5.39 1.95
N SER A 229 6.25 5.37 1.69
CA SER A 229 5.26 4.95 2.68
C SER A 229 5.06 3.43 2.65
N PHE A 230 4.85 2.82 3.82
CA PHE A 230 4.31 1.47 3.88
C PHE A 230 2.84 1.47 3.50
N SER A 231 2.48 0.56 2.61
CA SER A 231 1.16 -0.04 2.55
C SER A 231 1.30 -1.43 3.17
N LEU A 232 0.90 -1.62 4.42
CA LEU A 232 1.04 -2.91 5.09
C LEU A 232 -0.02 -3.86 4.55
N GLY A 233 0.41 -4.81 3.73
CA GLY A 233 -0.46 -5.64 2.90
C GLY A 233 -1.26 -6.67 3.68
N ASP A 234 -2.50 -6.91 3.25
CA ASP A 234 -3.45 -7.86 3.82
C ASP A 234 -3.36 -9.24 3.11
N GLY A 235 -2.24 -9.92 3.31
CA GLY A 235 -1.95 -11.19 2.65
C GLY A 235 -2.96 -12.30 2.96
N LEU A 236 -3.69 -12.20 4.05
CA LEU A 236 -4.72 -13.11 4.51
C LEU A 236 -6.12 -12.49 4.42
N ARG A 237 -6.37 -11.52 3.55
CA ARG A 237 -7.73 -11.03 3.31
C ARG A 237 -8.71 -12.12 2.83
N PRO A 238 -10.01 -11.97 3.10
CA PRO A 238 -11.03 -12.89 2.61
C PRO A 238 -11.25 -12.72 1.11
N GLY A 239 -11.32 -13.85 0.40
CA GLY A 239 -11.63 -13.91 -1.04
C GLY A 239 -13.03 -14.46 -1.35
N SER A 240 -13.85 -14.62 -0.32
CA SER A 240 -15.27 -14.96 -0.42
C SER A 240 -15.98 -14.45 0.83
N LEU A 241 -17.29 -14.24 0.74
CA LEU A 241 -18.09 -13.86 1.90
C LEU A 241 -18.04 -14.89 3.03
N ALA A 242 -17.82 -16.17 2.69
CA ALA A 242 -17.72 -17.25 3.66
C ALA A 242 -16.46 -17.17 4.53
N ASP A 243 -15.41 -16.52 4.04
CA ASP A 243 -14.13 -16.35 4.73
C ASP A 243 -14.02 -15.01 5.46
N ALA A 244 -15.05 -14.16 5.36
CA ALA A 244 -15.07 -12.82 5.92
C ALA A 244 -14.97 -12.83 7.46
N SER A 245 -14.16 -11.90 8.00
CA SER A 245 -13.99 -11.70 9.44
C SER A 245 -13.48 -12.93 10.20
N ASP A 246 -12.75 -13.82 9.52
CA ASP A 246 -12.22 -15.03 10.14
C ASP A 246 -10.97 -14.77 11.02
N GLU A 247 -10.51 -15.82 11.69
CA GLU A 247 -9.37 -15.74 12.60
C GLU A 247 -8.07 -15.36 11.89
N ALA A 248 -7.86 -15.86 10.66
CA ALA A 248 -6.64 -15.58 9.89
C ALA A 248 -6.54 -14.10 9.51
N GLN A 249 -7.66 -13.50 9.08
CA GLN A 249 -7.72 -12.09 8.71
C GLN A 249 -7.36 -11.19 9.91
N PHE A 250 -8.01 -11.40 11.05
CA PHE A 250 -7.77 -10.54 12.22
C PHE A 250 -6.44 -10.83 12.92
N ALA A 251 -5.90 -12.06 12.80
CA ALA A 251 -4.55 -12.36 13.26
C ALA A 251 -3.50 -11.55 12.49
N GLU A 252 -3.62 -11.46 11.17
CA GLU A 252 -2.75 -10.60 10.37
C GLU A 252 -2.93 -9.12 10.72
N LEU A 253 -4.18 -8.62 10.78
CA LEU A 253 -4.46 -7.22 11.11
C LEU A 253 -3.80 -6.78 12.43
N LYS A 254 -3.83 -7.64 13.45
CA LYS A 254 -3.15 -7.40 14.73
C LYS A 254 -1.63 -7.27 14.55
N THR A 255 -1.03 -8.12 13.72
CA THR A 255 0.41 -8.02 13.38
C THR A 255 0.70 -6.74 12.61
N LEU A 256 -0.19 -6.31 11.70
CA LEU A 256 -0.01 -5.04 10.98
C LEU A 256 0.04 -3.86 11.96
N GLY A 257 -0.80 -3.85 12.98
CA GLY A 257 -0.73 -2.85 14.06
C GLY A 257 0.60 -2.84 14.83
N GLU A 258 1.18 -4.01 15.10
CA GLU A 258 2.54 -4.10 15.66
C GLU A 258 3.58 -3.45 14.72
N LEU A 259 3.54 -3.82 13.44
CA LEU A 259 4.46 -3.33 12.42
C LEU A 259 4.30 -1.82 12.17
N THR A 260 3.09 -1.28 12.29
CA THR A 260 2.82 0.17 12.23
C THR A 260 3.60 0.92 13.31
N ARG A 261 3.51 0.46 14.57
CA ARG A 261 4.27 1.09 15.66
C ARG A 261 5.77 1.00 15.43
N ARG A 262 6.26 -0.15 14.97
CA ARG A 262 7.68 -0.34 14.63
C ARG A 262 8.12 0.63 13.53
N ALA A 263 7.37 0.76 12.43
CA ALA A 263 7.67 1.70 11.35
C ALA A 263 7.64 3.16 11.83
N TRP A 264 6.71 3.50 12.72
CA TRP A 264 6.64 4.81 13.34
C TRP A 264 7.84 5.13 14.23
N GLU A 265 8.56 4.16 14.82
CA GLU A 265 9.82 4.42 15.53
C GLU A 265 10.93 4.93 14.59
N TYR A 266 10.82 4.62 13.30
CA TYR A 266 11.71 5.11 12.23
C TYR A 266 11.17 6.36 11.52
N ASP A 267 10.11 7.00 12.04
CA ASP A 267 9.40 8.07 11.35
C ASP A 267 8.97 7.69 9.91
N VAL A 268 8.65 6.41 9.65
CA VAL A 268 8.18 5.97 8.34
C VAL A 268 6.65 6.03 8.31
N GLN A 269 6.11 6.59 7.22
CA GLN A 269 4.68 6.73 6.99
C GLN A 269 4.03 5.36 6.73
N VAL A 270 2.82 5.14 7.24
CA VAL A 270 2.13 3.83 7.15
C VAL A 270 0.66 4.04 6.82
N MET A 271 0.14 3.21 5.91
CA MET A 271 -1.28 2.87 5.78
C MET A 271 -1.46 1.35 5.87
N ILE A 272 -2.65 0.90 6.24
CA ILE A 272 -3.02 -0.50 6.41
C ILE A 272 -3.87 -0.94 5.22
N GLU A 273 -3.54 -2.06 4.58
CA GLU A 273 -4.44 -2.66 3.60
C GLU A 273 -5.55 -3.46 4.28
N GLY A 274 -6.72 -3.48 3.65
CA GLY A 274 -7.95 -4.02 4.19
C GLY A 274 -8.75 -4.82 3.17
N PRO A 275 -9.77 -5.56 3.66
CA PRO A 275 -10.31 -6.75 3.04
C PRO A 275 -10.88 -6.58 1.63
N GLY A 276 -11.02 -7.75 0.99
CA GLY A 276 -11.66 -7.95 -0.32
C GLY A 276 -13.15 -8.24 -0.24
N HIS A 277 -13.56 -9.43 0.23
CA HIS A 277 -14.98 -9.85 0.21
C HIS A 277 -15.58 -9.81 1.61
N ILE A 278 -16.55 -8.91 1.86
CA ILE A 278 -17.16 -8.68 3.18
C ILE A 278 -18.66 -8.41 3.02
N PRO A 279 -19.54 -9.16 3.71
CA PRO A 279 -20.97 -8.88 3.66
C PRO A 279 -21.28 -7.57 4.40
N MET A 280 -22.32 -6.85 3.95
CA MET A 280 -22.60 -5.47 4.40
C MET A 280 -22.71 -5.31 5.92
N ASP A 281 -23.26 -6.29 6.63
CA ASP A 281 -23.44 -6.28 8.08
C ASP A 281 -22.12 -6.33 8.87
N GLN A 282 -21.02 -6.72 8.21
CA GLN A 282 -19.69 -6.83 8.82
C GLN A 282 -18.75 -5.67 8.44
N ILE A 283 -19.15 -4.78 7.53
CA ILE A 283 -18.26 -3.70 7.04
C ILE A 283 -17.85 -2.75 8.17
N GLN A 284 -18.78 -2.34 9.03
CA GLN A 284 -18.48 -1.46 10.16
C GLN A 284 -17.46 -2.10 11.12
N LEU A 285 -17.60 -3.41 11.38
CA LEU A 285 -16.68 -4.17 12.23
C LEU A 285 -15.25 -4.12 11.70
N GLN A 286 -15.06 -4.13 10.37
CA GLN A 286 -13.72 -4.05 9.77
C GLN A 286 -13.01 -2.75 10.13
N VAL A 287 -13.71 -1.61 10.02
CA VAL A 287 -13.14 -0.30 10.38
C VAL A 287 -12.92 -0.18 11.88
N GLU A 288 -13.86 -0.66 12.70
CA GLU A 288 -13.69 -0.66 14.16
C GLU A 288 -12.46 -1.46 14.59
N LYS A 289 -12.24 -2.63 13.99
CA LYS A 289 -11.08 -3.49 14.27
C LYS A 289 -9.77 -2.87 13.81
N GLU A 290 -9.74 -2.26 12.62
CA GLU A 290 -8.54 -1.58 12.14
C GLU A 290 -8.18 -0.43 13.08
N ARG A 291 -9.13 0.43 13.44
CA ARG A 291 -8.87 1.56 14.33
C ARG A 291 -8.38 1.11 15.71
N GLU A 292 -8.98 0.06 16.26
CA GLU A 292 -8.60 -0.54 17.55
C GLU A 292 -7.16 -1.09 17.52
N LEU A 293 -6.80 -1.81 16.46
CA LEU A 293 -5.55 -2.58 16.40
C LEU A 293 -4.38 -1.80 15.78
N CYS A 294 -4.68 -0.83 14.93
CA CYS A 294 -3.70 -0.11 14.10
C CYS A 294 -3.62 1.39 14.40
N PHE A 295 -4.21 1.84 15.52
CA PHE A 295 -4.02 3.19 16.07
C PHE A 295 -4.50 4.32 15.15
N ASP A 296 -5.65 4.11 14.49
CA ASP A 296 -6.24 5.02 13.51
C ASP A 296 -5.30 5.35 12.31
N ALA A 297 -4.37 4.45 11.96
CA ALA A 297 -3.59 4.57 10.72
C ALA A 297 -4.55 4.62 9.50
N PRO A 298 -4.18 5.29 8.39
CA PRO A 298 -5.04 5.31 7.22
C PRO A 298 -5.34 3.91 6.69
N PHE A 299 -6.63 3.62 6.49
CA PHE A 299 -7.08 2.31 6.02
C PHE A 299 -7.36 2.31 4.50
N TYR A 300 -6.82 1.33 3.79
CA TYR A 300 -6.84 1.19 2.33
C TYR A 300 -7.48 -0.15 1.92
N THR A 301 -8.69 -0.14 1.36
CA THR A 301 -9.47 -1.38 1.17
C THR A 301 -9.66 -1.76 -0.30
N LEU A 302 -9.70 -3.05 -0.62
CA LEU A 302 -10.03 -3.55 -1.96
C LEU A 302 -11.53 -3.79 -2.10
N GLY A 303 -12.28 -2.76 -2.53
CA GLY A 303 -13.74 -2.75 -2.42
C GLY A 303 -14.17 -2.31 -1.02
N PRO A 304 -14.83 -3.17 -0.20
CA PRO A 304 -15.00 -4.62 -0.37
C PRO A 304 -16.21 -5.04 -1.22
N LEU A 305 -16.14 -6.21 -1.84
CA LEU A 305 -17.25 -6.87 -2.53
C LEU A 305 -18.27 -7.37 -1.51
N VAL A 306 -19.53 -6.95 -1.68
CA VAL A 306 -20.63 -7.34 -0.77
C VAL A 306 -21.35 -8.62 -1.18
N THR A 307 -20.99 -9.20 -2.33
CA THR A 307 -21.53 -10.45 -2.85
C THR A 307 -20.62 -11.10 -3.88
N ASP A 308 -20.67 -12.44 -3.98
CA ASP A 308 -19.78 -13.27 -4.82
C ASP A 308 -20.44 -13.80 -6.10
N PHE A 309 -21.74 -13.53 -6.33
CA PHE A 309 -22.50 -14.18 -7.41
C PHE A 309 -22.54 -13.42 -8.74
N ALA A 310 -21.90 -12.25 -8.85
CA ALA A 310 -22.03 -11.35 -10.01
C ALA A 310 -20.70 -11.05 -10.74
N PRO A 311 -19.90 -12.07 -11.12
CA PRO A 311 -18.65 -11.84 -11.83
C PRO A 311 -18.90 -11.10 -13.15
N GLY A 312 -18.02 -10.14 -13.46
CA GLY A 312 -18.18 -9.18 -14.57
C GLY A 312 -18.90 -7.89 -14.15
N TYR A 313 -19.51 -7.85 -12.97
CA TYR A 313 -20.16 -6.67 -12.38
C TYR A 313 -19.58 -6.31 -11.01
N ASP A 314 -18.37 -6.79 -10.70
CA ASP A 314 -17.78 -6.60 -9.36
C ASP A 314 -17.41 -5.15 -9.05
N HIS A 315 -17.23 -4.30 -10.07
CA HIS A 315 -17.17 -2.84 -9.86
C HIS A 315 -18.44 -2.30 -9.18
N ILE A 316 -19.60 -2.93 -9.36
CA ILE A 316 -20.87 -2.54 -8.71
C ILE A 316 -20.96 -3.17 -7.31
N THR A 317 -20.65 -4.46 -7.17
CA THR A 317 -20.71 -5.15 -5.89
C THR A 317 -19.72 -4.56 -4.89
N SER A 318 -18.51 -4.23 -5.36
CA SER A 318 -17.49 -3.55 -4.57
C SER A 318 -17.82 -2.09 -4.30
N ALA A 319 -18.42 -1.35 -5.25
CA ALA A 319 -18.78 0.05 -5.02
C ALA A 319 -19.76 0.23 -3.85
N MET A 320 -20.69 -0.72 -3.65
CA MET A 320 -21.58 -0.73 -2.49
C MET A 320 -20.79 -0.83 -1.19
N GLY A 321 -19.87 -1.79 -1.09
CA GLY A 321 -19.05 -1.96 0.11
C GLY A 321 -18.03 -0.85 0.30
N ALA A 322 -17.40 -0.37 -0.77
CA ALA A 322 -16.44 0.73 -0.79
C ALA A 322 -17.07 2.04 -0.31
N ALA A 323 -18.30 2.34 -0.74
CA ALA A 323 -19.04 3.51 -0.26
C ALA A 323 -19.35 3.40 1.24
N MET A 324 -19.75 2.22 1.72
CA MET A 324 -20.03 1.99 3.15
C MET A 324 -18.76 2.06 4.00
N ILE A 325 -17.68 1.38 3.60
CA ILE A 325 -16.44 1.33 4.38
C ILE A 325 -15.74 2.70 4.39
N GLY A 326 -15.80 3.44 3.28
CA GLY A 326 -15.36 4.84 3.20
C GLY A 326 -16.17 5.74 4.12
N TRP A 327 -17.49 5.56 4.20
CA TRP A 327 -18.34 6.30 5.15
C TRP A 327 -17.98 5.99 6.60
N HIS A 328 -17.63 4.74 6.92
CA HIS A 328 -17.23 4.35 8.27
C HIS A 328 -15.81 4.79 8.67
N GLY A 329 -14.93 5.09 7.70
CA GLY A 329 -13.63 5.70 7.99
C GLY A 329 -12.44 5.20 7.17
N ALA A 330 -12.64 4.36 6.15
CA ALA A 330 -11.55 4.03 5.22
C ALA A 330 -11.06 5.30 4.50
N SER A 331 -9.74 5.44 4.38
CA SER A 331 -9.09 6.64 3.86
C SER A 331 -8.78 6.54 2.37
N MET A 332 -8.63 5.33 1.84
CA MET A 332 -8.40 5.07 0.42
C MET A 332 -9.13 3.80 -0.03
N LEU A 333 -9.62 3.80 -1.27
CA LEU A 333 -10.36 2.69 -1.86
C LEU A 333 -9.64 2.22 -3.11
N CYS A 334 -9.20 0.96 -3.13
CA CYS A 334 -8.70 0.31 -4.33
C CYS A 334 -9.90 -0.05 -5.19
N TYR A 335 -9.87 0.40 -6.45
CA TYR A 335 -10.94 0.07 -7.38
C TYR A 335 -10.98 -1.44 -7.69
N VAL A 336 -12.11 -1.91 -8.25
CA VAL A 336 -12.32 -3.29 -8.72
C VAL A 336 -12.89 -3.27 -10.12
#